data_AF-A0AA35NZW7-F1
#
_entry.id   AF-A0AA35NZW7-F1
#
_cell.length_a   1.000
_cell.length_b   1.000
_cell.length_c   1.000
_cell.angle_alpha   90.00
_cell.angle_beta   90.00
_cell.angle_gamma   90.00
#
_symmetry.space_group_name_H-M   'P 1'
#
loop_
_entity.id
_entity.type
_entity.pdbx_description
1 polymer ?
#
loop_
_entity_poly.entity_id
_entity_poly.type
_entity_poly.pdbx_seq_one_letter_code
_entity_poly.pdbx_strand_id
1 'polypeptide(L)'
;MTNAAITRLRVVNELISQLTKFVHEAAQQTDAALMYDAVHVVSVAVQQFPQMTVSSLQCNRHKPWRFGTRFMNLIKEAHWEGLTGRITFNKTNGLRTDFDLDVISLKEEGLEKIGTWDPASGLNMTENQKGKPANITDSLSNRSLTVTTILEEPYVMFKKSDKPLYGNDRFEGYCIDLLRELSTFLGFTYEIRLVEDGKYGARDDASGQWNGMVRELIDHVPSSCPKPSPPG
;
A
#
# COMPACT_ATOMS: atom_id res chain seq x y z
N MET A 1 -19.35 -29.87 -42.69
CA MET A 1 -18.21 -29.24 -41.99
C MET A 1 -18.61 -28.15 -40.99
N THR A 2 -19.91 -27.91 -40.73
CA THR A 2 -20.40 -26.76 -39.93
C THR A 2 -20.65 -27.07 -38.44
N ASN A 3 -21.01 -28.31 -38.07
CA ASN A 3 -21.47 -28.58 -36.70
C ASN A 3 -20.35 -28.56 -35.64
N ALA A 4 -19.15 -29.08 -35.93
CA ALA A 4 -18.07 -29.17 -34.94
C ALA A 4 -17.48 -27.79 -34.56
N ALA A 5 -17.41 -26.85 -35.51
CA ALA A 5 -16.95 -25.49 -35.25
C ALA A 5 -17.97 -24.71 -34.40
N ILE A 6 -19.27 -24.90 -34.66
CA ILE A 6 -20.38 -24.29 -33.90
C ILE A 6 -20.42 -24.84 -32.46
N THR A 7 -20.20 -26.15 -32.26
CA THR A 7 -20.13 -26.74 -30.92
C THR A 7 -18.93 -26.21 -30.13
N ARG A 8 -17.76 -26.03 -30.77
CA ARG A 8 -16.56 -25.45 -30.13
C ARG A 8 -16.78 -24.01 -29.67
N LEU A 9 -17.38 -23.17 -30.52
CA LEU A 9 -17.71 -21.78 -30.18
C LEU A 9 -18.77 -21.69 -29.07
N ARG A 10 -19.78 -22.56 -29.07
CA ARG A 10 -20.79 -22.60 -28.00
C ARG A 10 -20.21 -22.97 -26.65
N VAL A 11 -19.36 -24.00 -26.59
CA VAL A 11 -18.76 -24.44 -25.32
C VAL A 11 -17.83 -23.38 -24.74
N VAL A 12 -17.03 -22.71 -25.59
CA VAL A 12 -16.16 -21.61 -25.16
C VAL A 12 -16.99 -20.42 -24.67
N ASN A 13 -18.04 -20.03 -25.39
CA ASN A 13 -18.89 -18.91 -25.00
C ASN A 13 -19.70 -19.19 -23.72
N GLU A 14 -20.14 -20.44 -23.51
CA GLU A 14 -20.86 -20.83 -22.30
C GLU A 14 -19.93 -20.83 -21.07
N LEU A 15 -18.69 -21.34 -21.22
CA LEU A 15 -17.66 -21.27 -20.19
C LEU A 15 -17.29 -19.83 -19.86
N ILE A 16 -17.10 -18.97 -20.86
CA ILE A 16 -16.85 -17.54 -20.66
C ILE A 16 -18.01 -16.91 -19.90
N SER A 17 -19.26 -17.14 -20.32
CA SER A 17 -20.46 -16.60 -19.65
C SER A 17 -20.58 -17.03 -18.18
N GLN A 18 -20.32 -18.30 -17.88
CA GLN A 18 -20.36 -18.81 -16.51
C GLN A 18 -19.23 -18.24 -15.64
N LEU A 19 -18.03 -18.09 -16.21
CA LEU A 19 -16.89 -17.49 -15.52
C LEU A 19 -17.08 -15.99 -15.29
N THR A 20 -17.67 -15.26 -16.24
CA THR A 20 -18.00 -13.83 -16.06
C THR A 20 -18.97 -13.63 -14.90
N LYS A 21 -19.99 -14.49 -14.77
CA LYS A 21 -20.94 -14.42 -13.64
C LYS A 21 -20.27 -14.72 -12.30
N PHE A 22 -19.43 -15.75 -12.24
CA PHE A 22 -18.69 -16.12 -11.04
C PHE A 22 -17.71 -15.02 -10.59
N VAL A 23 -17.03 -14.37 -11.55
CA VAL A 23 -16.05 -13.30 -11.26
C VAL A 23 -16.72 -12.00 -10.82
N HIS A 24 -17.92 -11.70 -11.33
CA HIS A 24 -18.70 -10.55 -10.90
C HIS A 24 -19.14 -10.65 -9.43
N GLU A 25 -19.43 -11.86 -8.95
CA GLU A 25 -19.71 -12.14 -7.53
C GLU A 25 -18.44 -12.21 -6.67
N ALA A 26 -17.29 -12.51 -7.26
CA ALA A 26 -16.00 -12.71 -6.59
C ALA A 26 -15.04 -11.50 -6.67
N ALA A 27 -15.54 -10.28 -6.90
CA ALA A 27 -14.76 -9.05 -7.08
C ALA A 27 -13.87 -8.63 -5.87
N GLN A 28 -13.66 -9.50 -4.88
CA GLN A 28 -12.76 -9.31 -3.75
C GLN A 28 -11.46 -10.14 -3.81
N GLN A 29 -11.29 -11.08 -4.74
CA GLN A 29 -10.04 -11.85 -4.86
C GLN A 29 -9.32 -11.57 -6.18
N THR A 30 -8.10 -11.07 -6.10
CA THR A 30 -7.18 -10.90 -7.23
C THR A 30 -7.02 -12.20 -8.04
N ASP A 31 -7.13 -13.34 -7.38
CA ASP A 31 -7.05 -14.67 -8.01
C ASP A 31 -8.22 -14.93 -8.96
N ALA A 32 -9.42 -14.44 -8.64
CA ALA A 32 -10.58 -14.54 -9.52
C ALA A 32 -10.41 -13.67 -10.78
N ALA A 33 -9.85 -12.47 -10.62
CA ALA A 33 -9.50 -11.60 -11.75
C ALA A 33 -8.44 -12.24 -12.66
N LEU A 34 -7.41 -12.87 -12.07
CA LEU A 34 -6.41 -13.63 -12.82
C LEU A 34 -7.03 -14.82 -13.57
N MET A 35 -7.97 -15.54 -12.95
CA MET A 35 -8.66 -16.67 -13.59
C MET A 35 -9.52 -16.21 -14.77
N TYR A 36 -10.24 -15.10 -14.61
CA TYR A 36 -11.00 -14.47 -15.69
C TYR A 36 -10.11 -14.16 -16.90
N ASP A 37 -9.00 -13.49 -16.65
CA ASP A 37 -8.05 -13.09 -17.68
C ASP A 37 -7.40 -14.31 -18.36
N ALA A 38 -7.04 -15.34 -17.59
CA ALA A 38 -6.44 -16.57 -18.12
C ALA A 38 -7.35 -17.28 -19.13
N VAL A 39 -8.65 -17.34 -18.86
CA VAL A 39 -9.63 -17.98 -19.75
C VAL A 39 -9.74 -17.20 -21.07
N HIS A 40 -9.73 -15.87 -21.01
CA HIS A 40 -9.80 -15.03 -22.19
C HIS A 40 -8.54 -15.14 -23.05
N VAL A 41 -7.36 -15.16 -22.44
CA VAL A 41 -6.08 -15.39 -23.15
C VAL A 41 -6.11 -16.72 -23.90
N VAL A 42 -6.56 -17.80 -23.26
CA VAL A 42 -6.67 -19.12 -23.92
C VAL A 42 -7.73 -19.10 -25.03
N SER A 43 -8.86 -18.42 -24.81
CA SER A 43 -9.91 -18.26 -25.82
C SER A 43 -9.39 -17.58 -27.09
N VAL A 44 -8.63 -16.49 -26.95
CA VAL A 44 -7.97 -15.80 -28.08
C VAL A 44 -7.05 -16.75 -28.84
N ALA A 45 -6.21 -17.52 -28.14
CA ALA A 45 -5.31 -18.49 -28.78
C ALA A 45 -6.06 -19.60 -29.52
N VAL A 46 -7.19 -20.09 -28.97
CA VAL A 46 -8.02 -21.13 -29.62
C VAL A 46 -8.69 -20.58 -30.88
N GLN A 47 -9.21 -19.36 -30.85
CA GLN A 47 -9.83 -18.70 -32.01
C GLN A 47 -8.83 -18.54 -33.18
N GLN A 48 -7.56 -18.29 -32.87
CA GLN A 48 -6.48 -18.19 -33.85
C GLN A 48 -5.99 -19.54 -34.39
N PHE A 49 -6.51 -20.68 -33.91
CA PHE A 49 -6.09 -22.02 -34.32
C PHE A 49 -7.19 -22.84 -35.03
N PRO A 50 -7.45 -22.57 -36.33
CA PRO A 50 -8.61 -23.10 -37.06
C PRO A 50 -8.61 -24.62 -37.30
N GLN A 51 -7.45 -25.27 -37.32
CA GLN A 51 -7.30 -26.71 -37.63
C GLN A 51 -6.81 -27.53 -36.41
N MET A 52 -7.20 -27.12 -35.20
CA MET A 52 -6.86 -27.84 -33.97
C MET A 52 -7.56 -29.21 -33.91
N THR A 53 -6.79 -30.29 -33.71
CA THR A 53 -7.35 -31.60 -33.31
C THR A 53 -7.02 -31.89 -31.86
N VAL A 54 -8.05 -32.17 -31.05
CA VAL A 54 -7.89 -32.60 -29.66
C VAL A 54 -7.63 -34.11 -29.65
N SER A 55 -6.74 -34.58 -28.78
CA SER A 55 -6.45 -36.00 -28.63
C SER A 55 -6.24 -36.33 -27.16
N SER A 56 -6.80 -37.44 -26.70
CA SER A 56 -6.51 -37.98 -25.38
C SER A 56 -5.09 -38.56 -25.36
N LEU A 57 -4.34 -38.28 -24.30
CA LEU A 57 -2.96 -38.72 -24.11
C LEU A 57 -2.84 -39.61 -22.87
N GLN A 58 -1.82 -40.46 -22.84
CA GLN A 58 -1.48 -41.30 -21.69
C GLN A 58 -0.15 -40.83 -21.08
N CYS A 59 -0.14 -40.53 -19.79
CA CYS A 59 1.05 -40.04 -19.08
C CYS A 59 2.25 -40.99 -19.19
N ASN A 60 1.99 -42.31 -19.14
CA ASN A 60 3.03 -43.35 -19.17
C ASN A 60 3.72 -43.50 -20.53
N ARG A 61 3.13 -42.98 -21.62
CA ARG A 61 3.67 -43.14 -22.98
C ARG A 61 4.52 -41.96 -23.45
N HIS A 62 4.67 -40.92 -22.62
CA HIS A 62 5.46 -39.72 -22.91
C HIS A 62 5.25 -39.12 -24.31
N LYS A 63 4.09 -39.36 -24.94
CA LYS A 63 3.80 -38.87 -26.29
C LYS A 63 3.14 -37.49 -26.18
N PRO A 64 3.84 -36.41 -26.57
CA PRO A 64 3.27 -35.07 -26.48
C PRO A 64 2.16 -34.87 -27.52
N TRP A 65 1.31 -33.89 -27.26
CA TRP A 65 0.31 -33.46 -28.24
C TRP A 65 1.01 -32.80 -29.44
N ARG A 66 0.72 -33.28 -30.66
CA ARG A 66 1.36 -32.82 -31.91
C ARG A 66 1.35 -31.31 -32.08
N PHE A 67 0.28 -30.64 -31.66
CA PHE A 67 0.12 -29.20 -31.83
C PHE A 67 0.49 -28.38 -30.59
N GLY A 68 0.99 -29.02 -29.52
CA GLY A 68 1.26 -28.37 -28.25
C GLY A 68 2.20 -27.17 -28.38
N THR A 69 3.33 -27.31 -29.07
CA THR A 69 4.29 -26.21 -29.26
C THR A 69 3.70 -25.04 -30.05
N ARG A 70 2.97 -25.33 -31.14
CA ARG A 70 2.30 -24.31 -31.94
C ARG A 70 1.22 -23.58 -31.16
N PHE A 71 0.42 -24.30 -30.37
CA PHE A 71 -0.62 -23.71 -29.55
C PHE A 71 -0.03 -22.87 -28.40
N MET A 72 1.05 -23.33 -27.77
CA MET A 72 1.78 -22.55 -26.78
C MET A 72 2.32 -21.23 -27.36
N ASN A 73 2.78 -21.21 -28.61
CA ASN A 73 3.21 -19.97 -29.25
C ASN A 73 2.03 -19.01 -29.46
N LEU A 74 0.85 -19.49 -29.83
CA LEU A 74 -0.36 -18.66 -29.92
C LEU A 74 -0.77 -18.07 -28.57
N ILE A 75 -0.60 -18.82 -27.46
CA ILE A 75 -0.81 -18.28 -26.11
C ILE A 75 0.20 -17.17 -25.81
N LYS A 76 1.48 -17.37 -26.13
CA LYS A 76 2.54 -16.35 -25.92
C LYS A 76 2.35 -15.11 -26.79
N GLU A 77 1.71 -15.25 -27.95
CA GLU A 77 1.39 -14.16 -28.89
C GLU A 77 0.01 -13.53 -28.63
N ALA A 78 -0.77 -14.07 -27.68
CA ALA A 78 -2.06 -13.51 -27.33
C ALA A 78 -1.89 -12.14 -26.66
N HIS A 79 -2.71 -11.19 -27.10
CA HIS A 79 -2.83 -9.86 -26.51
C HIS A 79 -4.26 -9.71 -26.00
N TRP A 80 -4.41 -9.33 -24.74
CA TRP A 80 -5.71 -9.14 -24.09
C TRP A 80 -5.63 -7.98 -23.11
N GLU A 81 -6.67 -7.14 -23.08
CA GLU A 81 -6.86 -6.16 -22.01
C GLU A 81 -7.91 -6.72 -21.05
N GLY A 82 -7.43 -7.15 -19.89
CA GLY A 82 -8.20 -7.85 -18.87
C GLY A 82 -8.48 -7.01 -17.64
N LEU A 83 -9.01 -7.66 -16.61
CA LEU A 83 -9.26 -7.04 -15.30
C LEU A 83 -7.95 -6.62 -14.62
N THR A 84 -6.86 -7.33 -14.90
CA THR A 84 -5.51 -7.01 -14.42
C THR A 84 -4.73 -6.09 -15.36
N GLY A 85 -5.42 -5.43 -16.30
CA GLY A 85 -4.82 -4.52 -17.28
C GLY A 85 -4.27 -5.23 -18.52
N ARG A 86 -3.24 -4.65 -19.13
CA ARG A 86 -2.62 -5.17 -20.35
C ARG A 86 -1.90 -6.48 -20.07
N ILE A 87 -2.22 -7.52 -20.83
CA ILE A 87 -1.60 -8.84 -20.74
C ILE A 87 -0.80 -9.11 -22.01
N THR A 88 0.52 -9.18 -21.83
CA THR A 88 1.49 -9.56 -22.85
C THR A 88 2.48 -10.53 -22.24
N PHE A 89 2.96 -11.48 -23.05
CA PHE A 89 3.94 -12.46 -22.60
C PHE A 89 5.27 -12.24 -23.33
N ASN A 90 6.36 -12.44 -22.60
CA ASN A 90 7.67 -12.52 -23.22
C ASN A 90 7.71 -13.74 -24.14
N LYS A 91 7.98 -13.51 -25.43
CA LYS A 91 7.93 -14.54 -26.48
C LYS A 91 8.86 -15.73 -26.22
N THR A 92 9.96 -15.51 -25.51
CA THR A 92 10.97 -16.53 -25.22
C THR A 92 10.51 -17.45 -24.10
N ASN A 93 10.27 -16.91 -22.90
CA ASN A 93 9.97 -17.70 -21.70
C ASN A 93 8.46 -17.88 -21.41
N GLY A 94 7.58 -17.10 -22.04
CA GLY A 94 6.13 -17.12 -21.83
C GLY A 94 5.67 -16.50 -20.52
N LEU A 95 6.51 -15.69 -19.87
CA LEU A 95 6.18 -15.01 -18.61
C LEU A 95 5.62 -13.61 -18.88
N ARG A 96 4.65 -13.21 -18.06
CA ARG A 96 4.13 -11.83 -18.03
C ARG A 96 5.06 -10.98 -17.19
N THR A 97 5.97 -10.26 -17.84
CA THR A 97 6.96 -9.38 -17.20
C THR A 97 6.72 -7.89 -17.49
N ASP A 98 5.84 -7.59 -18.45
CA ASP A 98 5.38 -6.23 -18.76
C ASP A 98 3.97 -6.06 -18.16
N PHE A 99 3.88 -5.30 -17.07
CA PHE A 99 2.63 -5.03 -16.36
C PHE A 99 2.73 -3.69 -15.62
N ASP A 100 1.60 -3.03 -15.48
CA ASP A 100 1.50 -1.78 -14.73
C ASP A 100 0.95 -2.07 -13.32
N LEU A 101 1.44 -1.35 -12.31
CA LEU A 101 0.97 -1.40 -10.94
C LEU A 101 0.41 -0.03 -10.53
N ASP A 102 -0.72 -0.07 -9.84
CA ASP A 102 -1.31 1.11 -9.23
C ASP A 102 -0.79 1.29 -7.81
N VAL A 103 -0.26 2.48 -7.50
CA VAL A 103 0.17 2.82 -6.15
C VAL A 103 -0.99 3.50 -5.44
N ILE A 104 -1.44 2.90 -4.35
CA ILE A 104 -2.58 3.38 -3.55
C ILE A 104 -2.10 3.84 -2.16
N SER A 105 -2.71 4.90 -1.65
CA SER A 105 -2.49 5.41 -0.30
C SER A 105 -3.80 5.49 0.44
N LEU A 106 -3.79 5.14 1.72
CA LEU A 106 -4.90 5.43 2.61
C LEU A 106 -4.84 6.90 3.03
N LYS A 107 -5.94 7.62 2.83
CA LYS A 107 -6.18 8.97 3.34
C LYS A 107 -7.42 8.97 4.23
N GLU A 108 -7.72 10.09 4.88
CA GLU A 108 -8.89 10.23 5.76
C GLU A 108 -10.20 9.92 5.03
N GLU A 109 -10.30 10.29 3.75
CA GLU A 109 -11.48 10.06 2.91
C GLU A 109 -11.55 8.65 2.30
N GLY A 110 -10.50 7.82 2.47
CA GLY A 110 -10.41 6.47 1.94
C GLY A 110 -9.15 6.18 1.14
N LEU A 111 -9.19 5.10 0.36
CA LEU A 111 -8.07 4.70 -0.51
C LEU A 111 -8.06 5.55 -1.78
N GLU A 112 -6.92 6.15 -2.08
CA GLU A 112 -6.70 6.96 -3.28
C GLU A 112 -5.49 6.45 -4.06
N LYS A 113 -5.61 6.40 -5.39
CA LYS A 113 -4.47 6.13 -6.28
C LYS A 113 -3.55 7.36 -6.35
N ILE A 114 -2.31 7.18 -5.94
CA ILE A 114 -1.29 8.24 -5.83
C ILE A 114 -0.17 8.13 -6.86
N GLY A 115 -0.21 7.10 -7.72
CA GLY A 115 0.77 6.92 -8.78
C GLY A 115 0.58 5.62 -9.54
N THR A 116 1.45 5.43 -10.52
CA THR A 116 1.61 4.20 -11.29
C THR A 116 3.06 3.77 -11.29
N TRP A 117 3.31 2.48 -11.44
CA TRP A 117 4.64 1.92 -11.62
C TRP A 117 4.64 0.95 -12.78
N ASP A 118 5.66 1.02 -13.63
CA ASP A 118 5.89 0.02 -14.67
C ASP A 118 7.38 -0.35 -14.74
N PRO A 119 7.74 -1.54 -15.25
CA PRO A 119 9.12 -2.00 -15.32
C PRO A 119 10.05 -1.10 -16.14
N ALA A 120 9.54 -0.33 -17.10
CA ALA A 120 10.36 0.48 -18.00
C ALA A 120 10.62 1.89 -17.45
N SER A 121 9.60 2.52 -16.86
CA SER A 121 9.65 3.91 -16.39
C SER A 121 9.81 4.04 -14.87
N GLY A 122 9.62 2.95 -14.13
CA GLY A 122 9.65 2.95 -12.68
C GLY A 122 8.45 3.68 -12.06
N LEU A 123 8.64 4.27 -10.88
CA LEU A 123 7.55 4.92 -10.13
C LEU A 123 7.23 6.30 -10.72
N ASN A 124 5.97 6.51 -11.10
CA ASN A 124 5.42 7.79 -11.50
C ASN A 124 4.28 8.23 -10.57
N MET A 125 4.60 9.14 -9.66
CA MET A 125 3.63 9.75 -8.73
C MET A 125 2.79 10.82 -9.45
N THR A 126 1.50 10.86 -9.17
CA THR A 126 0.58 11.90 -9.69
C THR A 126 0.96 13.28 -9.14
N GLU A 127 0.73 14.32 -9.94
CA GLU A 127 1.23 15.69 -9.69
C GLU A 127 0.71 16.31 -8.38
N ASN A 128 -0.45 15.87 -7.90
CA ASN A 128 -0.99 16.21 -6.57
C ASN A 128 -0.07 15.81 -5.39
N GLN A 129 0.88 14.88 -5.61
CA GLN A 129 1.90 14.46 -4.64
C GLN A 129 3.26 15.14 -4.86
N LYS A 130 3.58 15.55 -6.10
CA LYS A 130 4.89 16.11 -6.48
C LYS A 130 5.07 17.58 -6.12
N GLY A 131 4.02 18.25 -5.66
CA GLY A 131 4.01 19.71 -5.56
C GLY A 131 3.14 20.29 -4.46
N LYS A 132 2.78 19.55 -3.42
CA LYS A 132 2.53 20.22 -2.14
C LYS A 132 3.91 20.42 -1.51
N PRO A 133 4.52 21.62 -1.53
CA PRO A 133 5.23 22.00 -0.32
C PRO A 133 4.22 21.74 0.78
N ALA A 134 4.59 20.98 1.81
CA ALA A 134 3.82 21.08 3.03
C ALA A 134 3.87 22.58 3.35
N ASN A 135 2.83 23.33 2.99
CA ASN A 135 2.51 24.56 3.68
C ASN A 135 2.44 24.07 5.11
N ILE A 136 3.50 24.30 5.88
CA ILE A 136 3.67 23.69 7.20
C ILE A 136 2.46 24.05 8.07
N THR A 137 1.87 25.22 7.80
CA THR A 137 0.57 25.68 8.25
C THR A 137 -0.59 24.71 7.94
N ASP A 138 -0.79 24.31 6.67
CA ASP A 138 -1.84 23.34 6.32
C ASP A 138 -1.55 21.95 6.91
N SER A 139 -0.27 21.57 6.99
CA SER A 139 0.14 20.28 7.54
C SER A 139 0.01 20.17 9.06
N LEU A 140 -0.07 21.26 9.81
CA LEU A 140 -0.16 21.23 11.27
C LEU A 140 -1.54 21.62 11.79
N SER A 141 -2.32 22.35 10.99
CA SER A 141 -3.71 22.67 11.33
C SER A 141 -4.52 21.42 11.70
N ASN A 142 -5.25 21.48 12.81
CA ASN A 142 -6.04 20.38 13.39
C ASN A 142 -5.26 19.11 13.79
N ARG A 143 -3.93 19.16 13.90
CA ARG A 143 -3.15 18.06 14.49
C ARG A 143 -2.93 18.30 15.99
N SER A 144 -2.93 17.20 16.76
CA SER A 144 -2.55 17.20 18.17
C SER A 144 -1.11 16.69 18.29
N LEU A 145 -0.23 17.51 18.88
CA LEU A 145 1.18 17.19 19.07
C LEU A 145 1.48 16.87 20.55
N THR A 146 2.17 15.78 20.82
CA THR A 146 2.77 15.56 22.13
C THR A 146 4.14 16.24 22.18
N VAL A 147 4.29 17.21 23.09
CA VAL A 147 5.52 17.97 23.27
C VAL A 147 6.22 17.47 24.53
N THR A 148 7.33 16.78 24.34
CA THR A 148 8.22 16.38 25.44
C THR A 148 9.10 17.55 25.85
N THR A 149 9.28 17.73 27.16
CA THR A 149 10.09 18.81 27.72
C THR A 149 10.71 18.40 29.06
N ILE A 150 11.57 19.24 29.61
CA ILE A 150 12.22 19.10 30.91
C ILE A 150 11.98 20.36 31.74
N LEU A 151 11.94 20.22 33.07
CA LEU A 151 11.85 21.37 33.97
C LEU A 151 13.20 22.08 34.05
N GLU A 152 13.23 23.32 33.61
CA GLU A 152 14.42 24.16 33.65
C GLU A 152 14.01 25.62 33.76
N GLU A 153 14.36 26.29 34.87
CA GLU A 153 14.07 27.71 35.02
C GLU A 153 15.02 28.54 34.13
N PRO A 154 14.53 29.58 33.41
CA PRO A 154 13.16 30.12 33.36
C PRO A 154 12.33 29.62 32.15
N TYR A 155 12.74 28.52 31.52
CA TYR A 155 12.19 28.03 30.26
C TYR A 155 10.88 27.25 30.45
N VAL A 156 10.86 26.30 31.38
CA VAL A 156 9.69 25.49 31.74
C VAL A 156 9.70 25.23 33.24
N MET A 157 8.63 25.65 33.91
CA MET A 157 8.48 25.64 35.36
C MET A 157 7.07 25.21 35.72
N PHE A 158 6.88 24.70 36.94
CA PHE A 158 5.53 24.52 37.46
C PHE A 158 4.91 25.86 37.82
N LYS A 159 3.69 26.08 37.33
CA LYS A 159 2.92 27.28 37.63
C LYS A 159 2.49 27.29 39.09
N LYS A 160 2.81 28.36 39.81
CA LYS A 160 2.34 28.56 41.19
C LYS A 160 0.86 28.97 41.18
N SER A 161 -0.01 28.18 41.78
CA SER A 161 -1.43 28.49 41.93
C SER A 161 -2.03 27.85 43.17
N ASP A 162 -2.94 28.57 43.81
CA ASP A 162 -3.75 28.06 44.92
C ASP A 162 -4.84 27.08 44.46
N LYS A 163 -5.07 26.97 43.14
CA LYS A 163 -6.04 26.07 42.53
C LYS A 163 -5.33 24.88 41.88
N PRO A 164 -5.92 23.68 41.90
CA PRO A 164 -5.36 22.56 41.17
C PRO A 164 -5.42 22.83 39.66
N LEU A 165 -4.27 22.76 39.00
CA LEU A 165 -4.10 22.92 37.56
C LEU A 165 -3.96 21.54 36.91
N TYR A 166 -4.45 21.39 35.67
CA TYR A 166 -4.43 20.13 34.93
C TYR A 166 -3.90 20.33 33.51
N GLY A 167 -3.39 19.25 32.91
CA GLY A 167 -2.87 19.29 31.54
C GLY A 167 -1.72 20.30 31.38
N ASN A 168 -1.82 21.12 30.34
CA ASN A 168 -0.82 22.12 29.96
C ASN A 168 -0.74 23.31 30.93
N ASP A 169 -1.84 23.64 31.61
CA ASP A 169 -1.93 24.82 32.48
C ASP A 169 -1.04 24.71 33.72
N ARG A 170 -0.55 23.50 34.02
CA ARG A 170 0.39 23.23 35.11
C ARG A 170 1.78 23.84 34.88
N PHE A 171 2.10 24.21 33.66
CA PHE A 171 3.43 24.70 33.28
C PHE A 171 3.41 26.18 32.90
N GLU A 172 4.49 26.89 33.21
CA GLU A 172 4.75 28.27 32.80
C GLU A 172 6.24 28.45 32.45
N GLY A 173 6.58 29.54 31.76
CA GLY A 173 7.96 29.85 31.38
C GLY A 173 8.09 30.22 29.90
N TYR A 174 9.29 30.65 29.51
CA TYR A 174 9.55 31.19 28.18
C TYR A 174 9.17 30.23 27.04
N CYS A 175 9.50 28.94 27.17
CA CYS A 175 9.19 27.94 26.14
C CYS A 175 7.69 27.64 26.07
N ILE A 176 6.97 27.75 27.19
CA ILE A 176 5.51 27.53 27.23
C ILE A 176 4.78 28.66 26.52
N ASP A 177 5.19 29.91 26.76
CA ASP A 177 4.59 31.07 26.09
C ASP A 177 4.90 31.06 24.59
N LEU A 178 6.13 30.73 24.19
CA LEU A 178 6.49 30.55 22.78
C LEU A 178 5.65 29.45 22.10
N LEU A 179 5.47 28.30 22.75
CA LEU A 179 4.68 27.20 22.21
C LEU A 179 3.21 27.59 22.04
N ARG A 180 2.65 28.39 22.94
CA ARG A 180 1.30 28.93 22.83
C ARG A 180 1.14 29.85 21.62
N GLU A 181 2.09 30.75 21.39
CA GLU A 181 2.09 31.64 20.21
C GLU A 181 2.23 30.84 18.91
N LEU A 182 3.11 29.83 18.88
CA LEU A 182 3.27 28.95 17.72
C LEU A 182 2.00 28.14 17.43
N SER A 183 1.36 27.60 18.47
CA SER A 183 0.09 26.87 18.37
C SER A 183 -1.02 27.76 17.81
N THR A 184 -1.09 29.01 18.25
CA THR A 184 -2.07 29.99 17.76
C THR A 184 -1.81 30.38 16.31
N PHE A 185 -0.54 30.59 15.93
CA PHE A 185 -0.16 30.99 14.58
C PHE A 185 -0.32 29.84 13.55
N LEU A 186 0.00 28.61 13.94
CA LEU A 186 -0.01 27.44 13.04
C LEU A 186 -1.28 26.58 13.16
N GLY A 187 -2.12 26.80 14.17
CA GLY A 187 -3.42 26.12 14.32
C GLY A 187 -3.35 24.66 14.79
N PHE A 188 -2.27 24.24 15.45
CA PHE A 188 -2.17 22.90 16.05
C PHE A 188 -2.57 22.93 17.53
N THR A 189 -3.06 21.81 18.05
CA THR A 189 -3.24 21.57 19.49
C THR A 189 -2.06 20.77 20.03
N TYR A 190 -1.78 20.86 21.33
CA TYR A 190 -0.65 20.15 21.92
C TYR A 190 -0.91 19.70 23.35
N GLU A 191 -0.16 18.70 23.80
CA GLU A 191 -0.09 18.22 25.18
C GLU A 191 1.37 18.23 25.65
N ILE A 192 1.64 18.88 26.78
CA ILE A 192 2.98 18.93 27.38
C ILE A 192 3.19 17.70 28.26
N ARG A 193 4.30 16.99 28.03
CA ARG A 193 4.78 15.90 28.87
C ARG A 193 6.22 16.14 29.30
N LEU A 194 6.52 15.75 30.54
CA LEU A 194 7.90 15.72 31.02
C LEU A 194 8.55 14.42 30.55
N VAL A 195 9.79 14.52 30.05
CA VAL A 195 10.62 13.37 29.73
C VAL A 195 10.75 12.45 30.94
N GLU A 196 10.54 11.14 30.76
CA GLU A 196 10.41 10.21 31.88
C GLU A 196 11.69 10.08 32.71
N ASP A 197 12.85 10.11 32.05
CA ASP A 197 14.16 9.93 32.69
C ASP A 197 14.85 11.24 33.13
N GLY A 198 14.21 12.39 32.87
CA GLY A 198 14.74 13.72 33.21
C GLY A 198 16.00 14.11 32.44
N LYS A 199 16.27 13.54 31.25
CA LYS A 199 17.48 13.83 30.47
C LYS A 199 17.17 14.43 29.11
N TYR A 200 18.05 15.29 28.61
CA TYR A 200 17.97 15.80 27.23
C TYR A 200 18.17 14.69 26.20
N GLY A 201 19.22 13.90 26.40
CA GLY A 201 19.56 12.78 25.56
C GLY A 201 21.06 12.62 25.43
N ALA A 202 21.52 11.41 25.73
CA ALA A 202 22.88 10.96 25.58
C ALA A 202 22.85 9.59 24.90
N ARG A 203 23.83 9.37 24.01
CA ARG A 203 24.00 8.08 23.38
C ARG A 203 24.82 7.20 24.31
N ASP A 204 24.31 6.02 24.62
CA ASP A 204 25.07 4.99 25.30
C ASP A 204 26.05 4.35 24.30
N ASP A 205 27.34 4.39 24.61
CA ASP A 205 28.39 3.88 23.71
C ASP A 205 28.37 2.36 23.56
N ALA A 206 27.88 1.65 24.59
CA ALA A 206 27.82 0.19 24.59
C ALA A 206 26.65 -0.37 23.75
N SER A 207 25.44 0.18 23.93
CA SER A 207 24.24 -0.25 23.17
C SER A 207 24.01 0.55 21.90
N GLY A 208 24.65 1.70 21.75
CA GLY A 208 24.43 2.66 20.67
C GLY A 208 23.10 3.41 20.74
N GLN A 209 22.30 3.20 21.79
CA GLN A 209 20.96 3.77 21.94
C GLN A 209 20.99 5.16 22.57
N TRP A 210 20.08 6.03 22.14
CA TRP A 210 19.84 7.32 22.79
C TRP A 210 18.91 7.15 23.99
N ASN A 211 19.01 8.03 24.97
CA ASN A 211 18.03 8.22 26.05
C ASN A 211 17.40 9.62 25.99
N GLY A 212 16.61 9.98 27.01
CA GLY A 212 16.03 11.31 27.15
C GLY A 212 15.07 11.73 26.05
N MET A 213 14.89 13.04 25.91
CA MET A 213 14.04 13.63 24.87
C MET A 213 14.45 13.20 23.45
N VAL A 214 15.75 13.02 23.19
CA VAL A 214 16.24 12.53 21.89
C VAL A 214 15.69 11.14 21.58
N ARG A 215 15.64 10.24 22.56
CA ARG A 215 15.07 8.90 22.36
C ARG A 215 13.57 8.94 22.07
N GLU A 216 12.83 9.78 22.79
CA GLU A 216 11.38 9.92 22.58
C GLU A 216 11.05 10.41 21.16
N LEU A 217 11.87 11.30 20.60
CA LEU A 217 11.75 11.76 19.21
C LEU A 217 12.10 10.65 18.20
N ILE A 218 13.16 9.87 18.44
CA ILE A 218 13.57 8.76 17.56
C ILE A 218 12.51 7.67 17.51
N ASP A 219 11.99 7.28 18.67
CA ASP A 219 10.98 6.23 18.77
C ASP A 219 9.61 6.68 18.28
N HIS A 220 9.49 7.95 17.87
CA HIS A 220 8.23 8.59 17.47
C HIS A 220 7.15 8.28 18.51
N VAL A 221 7.48 8.34 19.81
CA VAL A 221 6.60 7.87 20.88
C VAL A 221 5.24 8.49 20.65
N PRO A 222 4.26 7.71 20.19
CA PRO A 222 2.94 8.24 19.92
C PRO A 222 2.37 8.65 21.27
N SER A 223 1.63 9.75 21.27
CA SER A 223 0.54 10.00 22.21
C SER A 223 -0.12 8.66 22.65
N SER A 224 0.27 8.21 23.84
CA SER A 224 -0.25 7.07 24.61
C SER A 224 -0.49 5.74 23.85
N CYS A 225 0.46 4.81 23.96
CA CYS A 225 0.12 3.41 24.25
C CYS A 225 0.80 3.04 25.57
N PRO A 226 0.04 2.85 26.67
CA PRO A 226 0.62 2.34 27.92
C PRO A 226 1.19 0.95 27.64
N LYS A 227 2.51 0.78 27.78
CA LYS A 227 3.07 -0.57 27.84
C LYS A 227 2.57 -1.21 29.15
N PRO A 228 1.96 -2.40 29.11
CA PRO A 228 1.61 -3.11 30.33
C PRO A 228 2.90 -3.43 31.09
N SER A 229 2.96 -3.06 32.37
CA SER A 229 4.03 -3.45 33.28
C SER A 229 4.04 -4.98 33.44
N PRO A 230 5.22 -5.62 33.49
CA PRO A 230 5.28 -7.06 33.77
C PRO A 230 4.81 -7.32 35.21
N PRO A 231 4.12 -8.46 35.46
CA PRO A 231 3.77 -8.86 36.82
C PRO A 231 5.06 -9.17 37.60
N GLY A 232 5.14 -8.61 38.80
CA GLY A 232 6.18 -8.93 39.79
C GLY A 232 5.95 -10.28 40.47
#